data_AF-A0A1J3CTU9-F1
#
_entry.id   AF-A0A1J3CTU9-F1
#
_cell.length_a   1.000
_cell.length_b   1.000
_cell.length_c   1.000
_cell.angle_alpha   90.00
_cell.angle_beta   90.00
_cell.angle_gamma   90.00
#
_symmetry.space_group_name_H-M   'P 1'
#
loop_
_entity.id
_entity.type
_entity.pdbx_description
1 polymer ?
#
loop_
_entity_poly.entity_id
_entity_poly.type
_entity_poly.pdbx_seq_one_letter_code
_entity_poly.pdbx_strand_id
1 'polypeptide(L)'
;LSPCFGLFLWMRENGSVSQAVEYQFSARSKPTEEFKVRFKRNFTLAGGQAVGFRDLFAMPWDSFIAEDSPYFINDVLHLRADLSIGRL
;
A
#
# COMPACT_ATOMS: atom_id res chain seq x y z
N LEU A 1 -13.31 -10.63 -12.29
CA LEU A 1 -12.89 -10.00 -11.01
C LEU A 1 -13.23 -8.53 -11.11
N SER A 2 -13.94 -7.97 -10.13
CA SER A 2 -14.17 -6.52 -10.09
C SER A 2 -12.82 -5.78 -9.99
N PRO A 3 -12.67 -4.62 -10.64
CA PRO A 3 -11.52 -3.75 -10.41
C PRO A 3 -11.44 -3.36 -8.93
N CYS A 4 -10.24 -3.13 -8.43
CA CYS A 4 -9.98 -2.70 -7.04
C CYS A 4 -8.70 -1.84 -6.98
N PHE A 5 -8.51 -1.14 -5.86
CA PHE A 5 -7.33 -0.30 -5.65
C PHE A 5 -6.16 -1.13 -5.13
N GLY A 6 -5.10 -1.23 -5.96
CA GLY A 6 -3.84 -1.87 -5.60
C GLY A 6 -2.74 -0.86 -5.29
N LEU A 7 -1.90 -1.15 -4.30
CA LEU A 7 -0.72 -0.36 -3.96
C LEU A 7 0.52 -1.24 -3.96
N PHE A 8 1.56 -0.79 -4.64
CA PHE A 8 2.79 -1.53 -4.86
C PHE A 8 4.02 -0.66 -4.65
N LEU A 9 5.06 -1.26 -4.09
CA LEU A 9 6.42 -0.73 -3.98
C LEU A 9 7.25 -1.37 -5.08
N TRP A 10 7.89 -0.54 -5.89
CA TRP A 10 8.84 -1.00 -6.90
C TRP A 10 10.26 -0.73 -6.43
N MET A 11 11.09 -1.77 -6.43
CA MET A 11 12.51 -1.63 -6.14
C MET A 11 13.27 -1.40 -7.44
N ARG A 12 13.94 -0.25 -7.53
CA ARG A 12 14.87 0.01 -8.62
C ARG A 12 15.97 -1.05 -8.63
N GLU A 13 16.34 -1.49 -9.83
CA GLU A 13 17.51 -2.36 -10.00
C GLU A 13 18.74 -1.74 -9.32
N ASN A 14 19.37 -2.51 -8.44
CA ASN A 14 20.59 -2.12 -7.74
C ASN A 14 21.57 -3.30 -7.72
N GLY A 15 21.95 -3.76 -8.91
CA GLY A 15 22.79 -4.95 -9.08
C GLY A 15 22.13 -6.24 -8.57
N SER A 16 22.94 -7.19 -8.12
CA SER A 16 22.51 -8.53 -7.67
C SER A 16 22.16 -8.61 -6.18
N VAL A 17 21.92 -7.48 -5.51
CA VAL A 17 21.67 -7.45 -4.06
C VAL A 17 20.17 -7.57 -3.80
N SER A 18 19.78 -8.65 -3.14
CA SER A 18 18.46 -8.79 -2.53
C SER A 18 18.44 -8.10 -1.17
N GLN A 19 17.37 -7.40 -0.84
CA GLN A 19 17.20 -6.72 0.43
C GLN A 19 15.94 -7.22 1.14
N ALA A 20 16.09 -7.59 2.41
CA ALA A 20 14.93 -7.82 3.27
C ALA A 20 14.24 -6.49 3.57
N VAL A 21 12.97 -6.39 3.20
CA VAL A 21 12.13 -5.22 3.44
C VAL A 21 10.87 -5.68 4.18
N GLU A 22 10.68 -5.11 5.36
CA GLU A 22 9.37 -5.07 6.00
C GLU A 22 8.67 -3.80 5.56
N TYR A 23 7.44 -3.92 5.09
CA TYR A 23 6.65 -2.78 4.68
C TYR A 23 5.23 -2.85 5.23
N GLN A 24 4.70 -1.66 5.50
CA GLN A 24 3.36 -1.47 5.99
C GLN A 24 2.68 -0.36 5.18
N PHE A 25 1.49 -0.65 4.66
CA PHE A 25 0.62 0.35 4.06
C PHE A 25 -0.48 0.75 5.04
N SER A 26 -0.67 2.06 5.18
CA SER A 26 -1.74 2.66 5.96
C SER A 26 -2.50 3.68 5.12
N ALA A 27 -3.76 3.91 5.45
CA ALA A 27 -4.57 4.97 4.84
C ALA A 27 -5.30 5.77 5.92
N ARG A 28 -5.51 7.08 5.69
CA ARG A 28 -6.44 7.87 6.52
C ARG A 28 -7.86 7.53 6.13
N SER A 29 -8.77 7.56 7.10
CA SER A 29 -10.19 7.39 6.87
C SER A 29 -11.01 8.22 7.85
N LYS A 30 -12.14 8.75 7.40
CA LYS A 30 -13.16 9.34 8.27
C LYS A 30 -13.68 8.30 9.29
N PRO A 31 -14.20 8.73 10.45
CA PRO A 31 -14.27 10.12 10.92
C PRO A 31 -13.01 10.61 11.64
N THR A 32 -12.15 9.70 12.12
CA THR A 32 -10.98 10.09 12.94
C THR A 32 -9.85 10.72 12.11
N GLU A 33 -9.85 10.44 10.80
CA GLU A 33 -8.80 10.84 9.87
C GLU A 33 -7.38 10.41 10.29
N GLU A 34 -7.28 9.38 11.12
CA GLU A 34 -6.01 8.79 11.51
C GLU A 34 -5.57 7.74 10.49
N PHE A 35 -4.26 7.55 10.36
CA PHE A 35 -3.73 6.45 9.56
C PHE A 35 -4.00 5.11 10.24
N LYS A 36 -4.74 4.24 9.55
CA LYS A 36 -4.97 2.86 9.96
C LYS A 36 -4.22 1.90 9.04
N VAL A 37 -3.58 0.89 9.64
CA VAL A 37 -2.86 -0.15 8.90
C VAL A 37 -3.85 -0.94 8.04
N ARG A 38 -3.54 -1.09 6.76
CA ARG A 38 -4.31 -1.87 5.78
C ARG A 38 -3.60 -3.16 5.41
N PHE A 39 -2.28 -3.11 5.35
CA PHE A 39 -1.47 -4.25 4.95
C PHE A 39 -0.08 -4.16 5.58
N LYS A 40 0.44 -5.31 6.03
CA LYS A 40 1.81 -5.42 6.54
C LYS A 40 2.40 -6.76 6.12
N ARG A 41 3.60 -6.72 5.54
CA ARG A 41 4.34 -7.92 5.12
C ARG A 41 5.84 -7.73 5.23
N ASN A 42 6.52 -8.85 5.41
CA ASN A 42 7.96 -8.97 5.32
C ASN A 42 8.27 -9.74 4.04
N PHE A 43 9.17 -9.19 3.22
CA PHE A 43 9.52 -9.77 1.93
C PHE A 43 10.98 -9.52 1.60
N THR A 44 11.63 -10.45 0.91
CA THR A 44 12.97 -10.22 0.35
C THR A 44 12.80 -9.75 -1.08
N LEU A 45 13.05 -8.46 -1.34
CA LEU A 45 12.97 -7.91 -2.69
C LEU A 45 14.32 -8.03 -3.38
N ALA A 46 14.31 -8.60 -4.58
CA ALA A 46 15.39 -8.42 -5.54
C ALA A 46 15.16 -7.16 -6.38
N GLY A 47 16.23 -6.58 -6.93
CA GLY A 47 16.14 -5.47 -7.87
C GLY A 47 15.23 -5.79 -9.07
N GLY A 48 14.45 -4.81 -9.51
CA GLY A 48 13.53 -4.95 -10.65
C GLY A 48 12.17 -5.56 -10.31
N GLN A 49 11.92 -5.93 -9.05
CA GLN A 49 10.64 -6.49 -8.61
C GLN A 49 9.72 -5.44 -7.97
N ALA A 50 8.42 -5.65 -8.16
CA ALA A 50 7.36 -4.96 -7.42
C ALA A 50 6.73 -5.90 -6.40
N VAL A 51 6.48 -5.38 -5.19
CA VAL A 51 5.66 -6.06 -4.18
C VAL A 51 4.53 -5.16 -3.76
N GLY A 52 3.43 -5.73 -3.29
CA GLY A 52 2.33 -4.93 -2.80
C GLY A 52 1.11 -5.77 -2.50
N PHE A 53 -0.03 -5.11 -2.49
CA PHE A 53 -1.31 -5.78 -2.29
C PHE A 53 -2.33 -5.27 -3.30
N ARG A 54 -2.95 -6.20 -4.02
CA ARG A 54 -3.87 -5.92 -5.12
C ARG A 54 -5.16 -5.24 -4.66
N ASP A 55 -5.66 -5.59 -3.47
CA ASP A 55 -6.94 -5.08 -2.94
C ASP A 55 -6.73 -4.44 -1.56
N LEU A 56 -6.07 -3.27 -1.54
CA LEU A 56 -5.67 -2.60 -0.29
C LEU A 56 -6.87 -2.25 0.60
N PHE A 57 -8.00 -1.96 -0.01
CA PHE A 57 -9.20 -1.52 0.69
C PHE A 57 -10.22 -2.64 0.94
N ALA A 58 -9.95 -3.86 0.45
CA ALA A 58 -10.87 -4.99 0.51
C ALA A 58 -12.26 -4.63 -0.04
N MET A 59 -12.28 -3.87 -1.14
CA MET A 59 -13.52 -3.35 -1.72
C MET A 59 -13.41 -3.18 -3.25
N PRO A 60 -14.54 -3.30 -3.97
CA PRO A 60 -14.61 -2.98 -5.38
C PRO A 60 -14.26 -1.52 -5.66
N TRP A 61 -13.75 -1.26 -6.86
CA TRP A 61 -13.40 0.08 -7.34
C TRP A 61 -14.57 1.06 -7.24
N ASP A 62 -15.77 0.66 -7.67
CA ASP A 62 -16.95 1.54 -7.67
C ASP A 62 -17.30 2.02 -6.26
N SER A 63 -17.19 1.14 -5.26
CA SER A 63 -17.37 1.52 -3.84
C SER A 63 -16.22 2.35 -3.31
N PHE A 64 -15.00 2.12 -3.80
CA PHE A 64 -13.82 2.87 -3.37
C PHE A 64 -13.90 4.33 -3.79
N ILE A 65 -14.34 4.63 -5.01
CA ILE A 65 -14.44 5.99 -5.57
C ILE A 65 -15.79 6.67 -5.38
N ALA A 66 -16.74 6.02 -4.70
CA ALA A 66 -18.05 6.60 -4.42
C ALA A 66 -17.93 7.87 -3.56
N GLU A 67 -18.88 8.80 -3.69
CA GLU A 67 -18.90 10.07 -2.95
C GLU A 67 -18.92 9.87 -1.42
N ASP A 68 -19.50 8.75 -0.96
CA ASP A 68 -19.58 8.37 0.44
C ASP A 68 -18.37 7.55 0.94
N SER A 69 -17.35 7.37 0.11
CA SER A 69 -16.14 6.65 0.47
C SER A 69 -15.44 7.30 1.67
N PRO A 70 -15.17 6.55 2.75
CA PRO A 70 -14.58 7.13 3.96
C PRO A 70 -13.11 7.51 3.78
N TYR A 71 -12.46 7.14 2.68
CA TYR A 71 -11.02 7.31 2.45
C TYR A 71 -10.67 8.62 1.75
N PHE A 72 -11.65 9.33 1.17
CA PHE A 72 -11.46 10.65 0.58
C PHE A 72 -11.80 11.74 1.59
N ILE A 73 -10.76 12.45 2.06
CA ILE A 73 -10.86 13.57 3.00
C ILE A 73 -10.59 14.83 2.20
N ASN A 74 -11.60 15.70 2.06
CA ASN A 74 -11.56 16.86 1.16
C ASN A 74 -11.10 16.47 -0.26
N ASP A 75 -11.69 15.40 -0.79
CA ASP A 75 -11.39 14.82 -2.11
C ASP A 75 -9.95 14.29 -2.29
N VAL A 76 -9.20 14.12 -1.19
CA VAL A 76 -7.83 13.60 -1.20
C VAL A 76 -7.76 12.22 -0.53
N LEU A 77 -7.15 11.26 -1.22
CA LEU A 77 -6.75 9.97 -0.67
C LEU A 77 -5.36 10.09 -0.02
N HIS A 78 -5.29 9.87 1.28
CA HIS A 78 -4.01 9.92 2.01
C HIS A 78 -3.48 8.51 2.29
N LEU A 79 -2.36 8.16 1.67
CA LEU A 79 -1.67 6.89 1.83
C LEU A 79 -0.33 7.09 2.56
N ARG A 80 0.09 6.10 3.34
CA ARG A 80 1.41 6.04 3.95
C ARG A 80 2.01 4.66 3.73
N ALA A 81 3.28 4.62 3.32
CA ALA A 81 4.10 3.43 3.27
C ALA A 81 5.24 3.58 4.28
N ASP A 82 5.24 2.77 5.32
CA ASP A 82 6.32 2.68 6.29
C ASP A 82 7.23 1.52 5.87
N LEU A 83 8.54 1.76 5.76
CA LEU A 83 9.53 0.81 5.23
C LEU A 83 10.65 0.60 6.24
N SER A 84 10.93 -0.65 6.54
CA SER A 84 12.07 -1.07 7.37
C SER A 84 12.99 -1.96 6.53
N ILE A 85 14.22 -1.49 6.32
CA ILE A 85 15.23 -2.23 5.55
C ILE A 85 16.08 -3.01 6.54
N GLY A 86 15.95 -4.34 6.52
CA GLY A 86 16.81 -5.24 7.30
C GLY A 86 18.02 -5.68 6.48
N ARG A 87 19.18 -5.84 7.10
CA ARG A 87 20.27 -6.61 6.49
C ARG A 87 19.93 -8.10 6.58
N LEU A 88 20.12 -8.83 5.48
CA LEU A 88 20.11 -10.29 5.47
C LEU A 88 21.31 -10.82 6.26
#